data_AF-A0A671P027-F1
#
_entry.id   AF-A0A671P027-F1
#
_cell.length_a   1.000
_cell.length_b   1.000
_cell.length_c   1.000
_cell.angle_alpha   90.00
_cell.angle_beta   90.00
_cell.angle_gamma   90.00
#
_symmetry.space_group_name_H-M   'P 1'
#
loop_
_entity.id
_entity.type
_entity.pdbx_description
1 polymer ?
#
loop_
_entity_poly.entity_id
_entity_poly.type
_entity_poly.pdbx_seq_one_letter_code
_entity_poly.pdbx_strand_id
1 'polypeptide(L)'
;MLTLINRLLDWFKSLFWKEEMELTLVGLQYSGKTTFVNVIASGQFSEDMIPTVGFNMRKVTKGNVTIKIWDIGGQPRFRILMHPSSEKVEASRNELHNLLDKPQLQGIPVLVLGNKRDLPNALDEKQLIEKMNLAAIQDREICCYSISCKEKDNIDITLQWLIQHSKSRRS
;
A
#
# COMPACT_ATOMS: atom_id res chain seq x y z
N MET A 1 -20.33 17.87 7.37
CA MET A 1 -19.62 17.24 6.24
C MET A 1 -18.59 16.20 6.72
N LEU A 2 -17.64 16.56 7.58
CA LEU A 2 -16.64 15.65 8.17
C LEU A 2 -17.24 14.40 8.87
N THR A 3 -18.38 14.53 9.55
CA THR A 3 -19.05 13.41 10.22
C THR A 3 -19.62 12.36 9.26
N LEU A 4 -20.05 12.77 8.07
CA LEU A 4 -20.58 11.84 7.06
C LEU A 4 -19.45 11.05 6.40
N ILE A 5 -18.35 11.73 6.07
CA ILE A 5 -17.13 11.12 5.50
C ILE A 5 -16.53 10.12 6.48
N ASN A 6 -16.44 10.47 7.77
CA ASN A 6 -15.94 9.55 8.79
C ASN A 6 -16.83 8.31 8.94
N ARG A 7 -18.17 8.46 8.92
CA ARG A 7 -19.09 7.31 8.97
C ARG A 7 -18.96 6.41 7.74
N LEU A 8 -18.80 6.99 6.55
CA LEU A 8 -18.59 6.25 5.32
C LEU A 8 -17.27 5.47 5.36
N LEU A 9 -16.20 6.12 5.81
CA LEU A 9 -14.89 5.48 5.97
C LEU A 9 -14.94 4.33 7.00
N ASP A 10 -15.63 4.51 8.12
CA ASP A 10 -15.79 3.45 9.12
C ASP A 10 -16.63 2.28 8.62
N TRP A 11 -17.64 2.56 7.78
CA TRP A 11 -18.38 1.52 7.06
C TRP A 11 -17.48 0.73 6.11
N PHE A 12 -16.64 1.41 5.31
CA PHE A 12 -15.67 0.75 4.44
C PHE A 12 -14.65 -0.08 5.22
N LYS A 13 -14.14 0.41 6.35
CA LYS A 13 -13.26 -0.39 7.23
C LYS A 13 -13.97 -1.64 7.72
N SER A 14 -15.22 -1.52 8.19
CA SER A 14 -16.00 -2.67 8.66
C SER A 14 -16.19 -3.71 7.56
N LEU A 15 -16.46 -3.28 6.34
CA LEU A 15 -16.59 -4.15 5.18
C LEU A 15 -15.27 -4.84 4.85
N PHE A 16 -14.18 -4.08 4.77
CA PHE A 16 -12.83 -4.59 4.50
C PHE A 16 -12.44 -5.72 5.46
N TRP A 17 -12.61 -5.54 6.77
CA TRP A 17 -12.19 -6.54 7.76
C TRP A 17 -13.06 -7.82 7.80
N LYS A 18 -14.19 -7.85 7.08
CA LYS A 18 -15.02 -9.06 6.89
C LYS A 18 -14.58 -9.89 5.69
N GLU A 19 -13.82 -9.30 4.75
CA GLU A 19 -13.33 -9.98 3.56
C GLU A 19 -12.25 -11.00 3.93
N GLU A 20 -12.24 -12.13 3.22
CA GLU A 20 -11.20 -13.16 3.36
C GLU A 20 -10.10 -12.88 2.34
N MET A 21 -9.00 -12.25 2.78
CA MET A 21 -7.93 -11.87 1.88
C MET A 21 -6.56 -11.80 2.57
N GLU A 22 -5.53 -12.11 1.80
CA GLU A 22 -4.15 -11.84 2.17
C GLU A 22 -3.59 -10.80 1.20
N LEU A 23 -3.07 -9.69 1.74
CA LEU A 23 -2.42 -8.65 0.96
C LEU A 23 -1.03 -8.35 1.51
N THR A 24 -0.14 -7.95 0.60
CA THR A 24 1.23 -7.59 0.95
C THR A 24 1.41 -6.08 0.80
N LEU A 25 1.71 -5.41 1.91
CA LEU A 25 2.06 -4.00 1.91
C LEU A 25 3.58 -3.86 1.81
N VAL A 26 4.04 -3.67 0.58
CA VAL A 26 5.44 -3.44 0.28
C VAL A 26 5.67 -1.95 0.14
N GLY A 27 6.78 -1.52 0.72
CA GLY A 27 7.19 -0.16 0.54
C GLY A 27 8.18 0.20 1.62
N LEU A 28 8.25 1.49 1.85
CA LEU A 28 9.54 2.05 2.10
C LEU A 28 9.62 2.53 3.55
N GLN A 29 10.78 2.50 4.23
CA GLN A 29 10.83 2.98 5.61
C GLN A 29 10.38 4.43 5.61
N TYR A 30 9.52 4.76 6.56
CA TYR A 30 8.88 6.07 6.65
C TYR A 30 7.95 6.47 5.49
N SER A 31 7.58 5.55 4.59
CA SER A 31 6.52 5.80 3.59
C SER A 31 5.12 5.85 4.21
N GLY A 32 4.99 5.44 5.48
CA GLY A 32 3.74 5.46 6.23
C GLY A 32 2.97 4.15 6.20
N LYS A 33 3.62 3.00 5.91
CA LYS A 33 2.98 1.67 5.93
C LYS A 33 2.28 1.37 7.25
N THR A 34 3.01 1.50 8.37
CA THR A 34 2.45 1.30 9.71
C THR A 34 1.35 2.32 10.02
N THR A 35 1.51 3.57 9.56
CA THR A 35 0.48 4.61 9.72
C THR A 35 -0.80 4.26 8.96
N PHE A 36 -0.68 3.78 7.73
CA PHE A 36 -1.80 3.32 6.92
C PHE A 36 -2.55 2.20 7.65
N VAL A 37 -1.82 1.18 8.10
CA VAL A 37 -2.39 0.05 8.87
C VAL A 37 -3.09 0.53 10.13
N ASN A 38 -2.49 1.44 10.89
CA ASN A 38 -3.13 2.04 12.07
C ASN A 38 -4.44 2.75 11.74
N VAL A 39 -4.50 3.46 10.61
CA VAL A 39 -5.71 4.17 10.16
C VAL A 39 -6.81 3.19 9.78
N ILE A 40 -6.51 2.15 9.00
CA ILE A 40 -7.51 1.16 8.55
C ILE A 40 -7.94 0.23 9.69
N ALA A 41 -7.04 -0.11 10.61
CA ALA A 41 -7.32 -0.96 11.75
C ALA A 41 -7.91 -0.19 12.94
N SER A 42 -8.05 1.13 12.85
CA SER A 42 -8.47 2.00 13.96
C SER A 42 -7.65 1.75 15.24
N GLY A 43 -6.35 1.47 15.09
CA GLY A 43 -5.44 1.16 16.20
C GLY A 43 -5.65 -0.19 16.91
N GLN A 44 -6.58 -1.04 16.43
CA GLN A 44 -6.85 -2.36 17.02
C GLN A 44 -6.51 -3.47 16.03
N PHE A 45 -5.38 -4.15 16.23
CA PHE A 45 -4.95 -5.31 15.45
C PHE A 45 -3.95 -6.17 16.24
N SER A 46 -3.81 -7.44 15.87
CA SER A 46 -2.67 -8.25 16.33
C SER A 46 -1.48 -8.02 15.41
N GLU A 47 -0.31 -7.79 15.99
CA GLU A 47 0.96 -7.63 15.27
C GLU A 47 1.92 -8.73 15.69
N ASP A 48 2.30 -9.58 14.74
CA ASP A 48 3.35 -10.59 14.92
C ASP A 48 4.57 -10.18 14.11
N MET A 49 5.73 -10.07 14.76
CA MET A 49 7.00 -9.96 14.04
C MET A 49 7.45 -11.36 13.65
N ILE A 50 7.64 -11.58 12.35
CA ILE A 50 8.12 -12.86 11.84
C ILE A 50 9.62 -12.70 11.53
N PRO A 51 10.51 -13.25 12.37
CA PRO A 51 11.95 -13.15 12.15
C PRO A 51 12.31 -13.95 10.91
N THR A 52 12.53 -13.24 9.81
CA THR A 52 13.07 -13.82 8.57
C THR A 52 14.50 -13.34 8.43
N VAL A 53 15.43 -14.24 8.08
CA VAL A 53 16.86 -13.91 7.97
C VAL A 53 17.03 -12.75 6.97
N GLY A 54 17.43 -11.59 7.47
CA GLY A 54 17.68 -10.39 6.67
C GLY A 54 16.47 -9.51 6.32
N PHE A 55 15.25 -9.88 6.72
CA PHE A 55 14.03 -9.10 6.45
C PHE A 55 13.16 -8.89 7.70
N ASN A 56 12.68 -7.66 7.88
CA ASN A 56 11.67 -7.35 8.89
C ASN A 56 10.28 -7.48 8.24
N MET A 57 9.66 -8.65 8.38
CA MET A 57 8.25 -8.85 8.04
C MET A 57 7.40 -8.68 9.30
N ARG A 58 6.39 -7.82 9.23
CA ARG A 58 5.34 -7.70 10.23
C ARG A 58 4.05 -8.25 9.66
N LYS A 59 3.42 -9.17 10.37
CA LYS A 59 2.11 -9.68 10.02
C LYS A 59 1.08 -8.99 10.89
N VAL A 60 0.11 -8.35 10.25
CA VAL A 60 -1.02 -7.72 10.92
C VAL A 60 -2.28 -8.49 10.57
N THR A 61 -3.03 -8.94 11.59
CA THR A 61 -4.27 -9.67 11.40
C THR A 61 -5.41 -8.96 12.12
N LYS A 62 -6.55 -8.81 11.43
CA LYS A 62 -7.80 -8.34 12.02
C LYS A 62 -8.98 -8.91 11.23
N GLY A 63 -9.95 -9.50 11.94
CA GLY A 63 -11.04 -10.21 11.27
C GLY A 63 -10.50 -11.31 10.35
N ASN A 64 -10.97 -11.32 9.10
CA ASN A 64 -10.58 -12.32 8.09
C ASN A 64 -9.45 -11.84 7.16
N VAL A 65 -8.86 -10.67 7.43
CA VAL A 65 -7.81 -10.08 6.59
C VAL A 65 -6.45 -10.23 7.25
N THR A 66 -5.49 -10.70 6.46
CA THR A 66 -4.07 -10.72 6.82
C THR A 66 -3.29 -9.74 5.95
N ILE A 67 -2.55 -8.85 6.59
CA ILE A 67 -1.66 -7.88 5.94
C ILE A 67 -0.22 -8.25 6.27
N LYS A 68 0.57 -8.62 5.26
CA LYS A 68 2.02 -8.82 5.39
C LYS A 68 2.74 -7.54 5.02
N ILE A 69 3.31 -6.86 6.01
CA ILE A 69 4.08 -5.62 5.82
C ILE A 69 5.54 -6.00 5.69
N TRP A 70 6.17 -5.55 4.60
CA TRP A 70 7.59 -5.75 4.37
C TRP A 70 8.33 -4.42 4.36
N ASP A 71 9.35 -4.30 5.22
CA ASP A 71 10.31 -3.20 5.16
C ASP A 71 11.50 -3.58 4.27
N ILE A 72 11.64 -2.92 3.12
CA ILE A 72 12.70 -3.18 2.12
C ILE A 72 14.03 -2.51 2.52
N GLY A 73 14.54 -2.73 3.75
CA GLY A 73 15.66 -1.92 4.27
C GLY A 73 16.62 -2.55 5.29
N GLY A 74 16.66 -3.87 5.45
CA GLY A 74 17.41 -4.54 6.53
C GLY A 74 18.86 -4.97 6.23
N GLN A 75 19.27 -5.11 4.96
CA GLN A 75 20.63 -5.54 4.58
C GLN A 75 21.22 -4.71 3.43
N PRO A 76 22.56 -4.47 3.38
CA PRO A 76 23.19 -3.52 2.44
C PRO A 76 23.05 -3.88 0.95
N ARG A 77 22.53 -5.05 0.60
CA ARG A 77 22.42 -5.55 -0.79
C ARG A 77 21.11 -5.22 -1.49
N PHE A 78 20.09 -4.70 -0.78
CA PHE A 78 18.82 -4.28 -1.38
C PHE A 78 18.34 -3.00 -0.70
N ARG A 79 18.56 -1.86 -1.35
CA ARG A 79 18.26 -0.52 -0.85
C ARG A 79 17.34 0.20 -1.82
N ILE A 80 16.05 0.33 -1.56
CA ILE A 80 15.26 1.36 -2.25
C ILE A 80 14.07 1.74 -1.37
N LEU A 81 13.82 3.06 -1.21
CA LEU A 81 12.76 3.65 -0.40
C LEU A 81 12.27 5.06 -0.89
N MET A 82 10.96 5.38 -0.79
CA MET A 82 10.26 6.60 -1.26
C MET A 82 10.32 7.66 -0.18
N HIS A 83 10.64 8.86 -0.64
CA HIS A 83 10.30 10.14 -0.01
C HIS A 83 9.64 11.00 -1.11
N PRO A 84 8.72 11.92 -0.79
CA PRO A 84 8.10 12.80 -1.77
C PRO A 84 9.03 13.96 -2.20
N SER A 85 10.35 13.74 -2.24
CA SER A 85 11.23 14.59 -3.03
C SER A 85 11.37 13.94 -4.39
N SER A 86 11.34 14.76 -5.45
CA SER A 86 11.56 14.34 -6.84
C SER A 86 12.71 13.33 -7.00
N GLU A 87 13.74 13.44 -6.15
CA GLU A 87 14.98 12.66 -6.14
C GLU A 87 14.83 11.18 -5.73
N LYS A 88 13.81 10.79 -4.96
CA LYS A 88 13.68 9.39 -4.47
C LYS A 88 12.64 8.55 -5.22
N VAL A 89 11.92 9.17 -6.15
CA VAL A 89 10.88 8.49 -6.94
C VAL A 89 11.51 7.53 -7.94
N GLU A 90 12.62 7.91 -8.56
CA GLU A 90 13.34 7.06 -9.53
C GLU A 90 13.83 5.75 -8.91
N ALA A 91 14.38 5.80 -7.70
CA ALA A 91 14.76 4.60 -6.97
C ALA A 91 13.52 3.72 -6.77
N SER A 92 12.45 4.29 -6.24
CA SER A 92 11.21 3.57 -5.93
C SER A 92 10.55 2.94 -7.15
N ARG A 93 10.63 3.63 -8.29
CA ARG A 93 10.27 3.08 -9.60
C ARG A 93 11.09 1.83 -9.88
N ASN A 94 12.41 1.91 -9.83
CA ASN A 94 13.27 0.79 -10.21
C ASN A 94 13.01 -0.48 -9.37
N GLU A 95 12.76 -0.40 -8.05
CA GLU A 95 12.35 -1.63 -7.32
C GLU A 95 10.97 -2.11 -7.72
N LEU A 96 10.02 -1.20 -7.94
CA LEU A 96 8.68 -1.63 -8.32
C LEU A 96 8.78 -2.48 -9.58
N HIS A 97 9.49 -1.99 -10.59
CA HIS A 97 9.72 -2.75 -11.82
C HIS A 97 10.51 -4.05 -11.55
N ASN A 98 11.63 -4.02 -10.81
CA ASN A 98 12.39 -5.22 -10.47
C ASN A 98 11.58 -6.27 -9.66
N LEU A 99 10.66 -5.82 -8.81
CA LEU A 99 9.79 -6.68 -8.03
C LEU A 99 8.76 -7.33 -8.95
N LEU A 100 8.13 -6.56 -9.83
CA LEU A 100 7.09 -7.04 -10.73
C LEU A 100 7.64 -7.94 -11.84
N ASP A 101 8.93 -7.81 -12.19
CA ASP A 101 9.65 -8.71 -13.10
C ASP A 101 9.79 -10.14 -12.55
N LYS A 102 9.54 -10.37 -11.26
CA LYS A 102 9.63 -11.71 -10.67
C LYS A 102 8.48 -12.59 -11.15
N PRO A 103 8.76 -13.75 -11.77
CA PRO A 103 7.71 -14.64 -12.30
C PRO A 103 6.69 -15.09 -11.25
N GLN A 104 7.09 -15.19 -9.98
CA GLN A 104 6.20 -15.59 -8.88
C GLN A 104 5.10 -14.56 -8.59
N LEU A 105 5.25 -13.32 -9.08
CA LEU A 105 4.28 -12.24 -8.88
C LEU A 105 3.47 -11.95 -10.14
N GLN A 106 3.62 -12.72 -11.21
CA GLN A 106 2.93 -12.50 -12.47
C GLN A 106 1.40 -12.48 -12.28
N GLY A 107 0.72 -11.53 -12.91
CA GLY A 107 -0.74 -11.39 -12.87
C GLY A 107 -1.33 -10.93 -11.54
N ILE A 108 -0.52 -10.69 -10.49
CA ILE A 108 -1.02 -10.14 -9.22
C ILE A 108 -1.33 -8.65 -9.41
N PRO A 109 -2.58 -8.19 -9.12
CA PRO A 109 -2.94 -6.78 -9.19
C PRO A 109 -2.11 -5.89 -8.27
N VAL A 110 -1.81 -4.68 -8.72
CA VAL A 110 -0.96 -3.73 -7.98
C VAL A 110 -1.71 -2.42 -7.71
N LEU A 111 -1.72 -2.00 -6.44
CA LEU A 111 -2.20 -0.68 -6.05
C LEU A 111 -1.04 0.17 -5.53
N VAL A 112 -0.74 1.25 -6.24
CA VAL A 112 0.30 2.24 -5.89
C VAL A 112 -0.33 3.37 -5.09
N LEU A 113 0.19 3.63 -3.89
CA LEU A 113 -0.31 4.69 -3.00
C LEU A 113 0.73 5.79 -2.82
N GLY A 114 0.49 6.93 -3.46
CA GLY A 114 1.22 8.18 -3.25
C GLY A 114 0.84 8.82 -1.92
N ASN A 115 1.45 8.38 -0.82
CA ASN A 115 1.11 8.88 0.52
C ASN A 115 1.73 10.26 0.80
N LYS A 116 1.19 10.95 1.82
CA LYS A 116 1.57 12.28 2.31
C LYS A 116 1.13 13.43 1.40
N ARG A 117 -0.02 13.28 0.74
CA ARG A 117 -0.66 14.33 -0.08
C ARG A 117 -0.91 15.65 0.69
N ASP A 118 -0.96 15.59 2.02
CA ASP A 118 -1.07 16.75 2.90
C ASP A 118 0.16 17.69 2.88
N LEU A 119 1.29 17.27 2.29
CA LEU A 119 2.49 18.08 2.19
C LEU A 119 2.51 18.95 0.91
N PRO A 120 3.05 20.18 0.96
CA PRO A 120 3.03 21.11 -0.18
C PRO A 120 3.82 20.64 -1.41
N ASN A 121 4.78 19.73 -1.23
CA ASN A 121 5.59 19.17 -2.31
C ASN A 121 5.17 17.74 -2.69
N ALA A 122 3.99 17.30 -2.26
CA ALA A 122 3.49 15.96 -2.61
C ALA A 122 3.19 15.86 -4.10
N LEU A 123 3.51 14.71 -4.69
CA LEU A 123 3.15 14.43 -6.07
C LEU A 123 1.66 14.12 -6.17
N ASP A 124 1.02 14.68 -7.19
CA ASP A 124 -0.32 14.26 -7.57
C ASP A 124 -0.29 12.88 -8.28
N GLU A 125 -1.47 12.35 -8.56
CA GLU A 125 -1.63 11.04 -9.17
C GLU A 125 -0.98 10.97 -10.57
N LYS A 126 -1.13 12.02 -11.39
CA LYS A 126 -0.60 12.05 -12.76
C LYS A 126 0.92 12.06 -12.75
N GLN A 127 1.51 12.91 -11.92
CA GLN A 127 2.95 12.99 -11.72
C GLN A 127 3.51 11.67 -11.19
N LEU A 128 2.78 10.98 -10.31
CA LEU A 128 3.20 9.68 -9.78
C LEU A 128 3.17 8.60 -10.86
N ILE A 129 2.10 8.54 -11.68
CA ILE A 129 1.99 7.62 -12.82
C ILE A 129 3.15 7.82 -13.80
N GLU A 130 3.44 9.07 -14.15
CA GLU A 130 4.53 9.42 -15.07
C GLU A 130 5.90 9.06 -14.48
N LYS A 131 6.22 9.54 -13.28
CA LYS A 131 7.54 9.33 -12.67
C LYS A 131 7.80 7.87 -12.29
N MET A 132 6.77 7.10 -11.94
CA MET A 132 6.88 5.67 -11.67
C MET A 132 6.77 4.81 -12.93
N ASN A 133 6.58 5.43 -14.11
CA ASN A 133 6.43 4.75 -15.39
C ASN A 133 5.40 3.60 -15.32
N LEU A 134 4.24 3.84 -14.70
CA LEU A 134 3.25 2.79 -14.47
C LEU A 134 2.60 2.30 -15.76
N ALA A 135 2.56 3.15 -16.80
CA ALA A 135 2.03 2.80 -18.11
C ALA A 135 2.84 1.71 -18.84
N ALA A 136 4.09 1.47 -18.44
CA ALA A 136 4.92 0.39 -18.99
C ALA A 136 4.52 -0.99 -18.44
N ILE A 137 3.79 -1.05 -17.33
CA ILE A 137 3.33 -2.30 -16.71
C ILE A 137 2.00 -2.68 -17.38
N GLN A 138 2.03 -3.68 -18.26
CA GLN A 138 0.87 -4.12 -19.05
C GLN A 138 0.47 -5.58 -18.78
N ASP A 139 1.22 -6.30 -17.96
CA ASP A 139 1.04 -7.73 -17.68
C ASP A 139 0.07 -8.02 -16.51
N ARG A 140 -0.51 -6.97 -15.91
CA ARG A 140 -1.38 -7.03 -14.73
C ARG A 140 -2.24 -5.77 -14.61
N GLU A 141 -3.28 -5.85 -13.81
CA GLU A 141 -4.02 -4.66 -13.38
C GLU A 141 -3.14 -3.79 -12.47
N ILE A 142 -3.08 -2.49 -12.76
CA ILE A 142 -2.39 -1.51 -11.92
C ILE A 142 -3.27 -0.27 -11.72
N CYS A 143 -3.35 0.18 -10.47
CA CYS A 143 -4.07 1.38 -10.07
C CYS A 143 -3.17 2.28 -9.22
N CYS A 144 -3.40 3.59 -9.23
CA CYS A 144 -2.60 4.57 -8.52
C CYS A 144 -3.49 5.60 -7.85
N TYR A 145 -3.33 5.83 -6.53
CA TYR A 145 -4.04 6.89 -5.80
C TYR A 145 -3.08 7.78 -5.01
N SER A 146 -3.37 9.08 -4.95
CA SER A 146 -2.70 10.01 -4.05
C SER A 146 -3.50 10.15 -2.75
N ILE A 147 -2.90 9.77 -1.62
CA ILE A 147 -3.59 9.63 -0.33
C ILE A 147 -2.90 10.45 0.77
N SER A 148 -3.63 10.74 1.85
CA SER A 148 -3.03 11.17 3.12
C SER A 148 -3.52 10.28 4.26
N CYS A 149 -2.60 9.49 4.83
CA CYS A 149 -2.92 8.75 6.05
C CYS A 149 -3.17 9.69 7.25
N LYS A 150 -2.53 10.86 7.27
CA LYS A 150 -2.65 11.83 8.36
C LYS A 150 -4.03 12.48 8.38
N GLU A 151 -4.46 12.98 7.22
CA GLU A 151 -5.77 13.65 7.05
C GLU A 151 -6.89 12.67 6.68
N LYS A 152 -6.57 11.38 6.51
CA LYS A 152 -7.48 10.31 6.06
C LYS A 152 -8.11 10.56 4.69
N ASP A 153 -7.39 11.25 3.83
CA ASP A 153 -7.81 11.54 2.46
C ASP A 153 -7.61 10.33 1.53
N ASN A 154 -8.61 10.00 0.72
CA ASN A 154 -8.67 8.89 -0.23
C ASN A 154 -8.43 7.47 0.35
N ILE A 155 -8.59 7.30 1.67
CA ILE A 155 -8.48 5.98 2.33
C ILE A 155 -9.70 5.11 2.02
N ASP A 156 -10.88 5.71 1.86
CA ASP A 156 -12.12 5.04 1.48
C ASP A 156 -12.04 4.40 0.09
N ILE A 157 -11.63 5.14 -0.94
CA ILE A 157 -11.45 4.61 -2.31
C ILE A 157 -10.35 3.54 -2.37
N THR A 158 -9.33 3.67 -1.51
CA THR A 158 -8.27 2.66 -1.36
C THR A 158 -8.85 1.35 -0.81
N LEU A 159 -9.65 1.42 0.25
CA LEU A 159 -10.33 0.24 0.82
C LEU A 159 -11.33 -0.37 -0.16
N GLN A 160 -12.08 0.47 -0.89
CA GLN A 160 -13.02 0.02 -1.90
C GLN A 160 -12.32 -0.81 -2.99
N TRP A 161 -11.19 -0.33 -3.51
CA TRP A 161 -10.41 -1.08 -4.50
C TRP A 161 -9.93 -2.43 -3.93
N LEU A 162 -9.42 -2.46 -2.70
CA LEU A 162 -9.00 -3.71 -2.05
C LEU A 162 -10.16 -4.71 -1.89
N ILE A 163 -11.32 -4.24 -1.43
CA ILE A 163 -12.53 -5.08 -1.25
C ILE A 163 -13.02 -5.64 -2.59
N GLN A 164 -12.92 -4.88 -3.67
CA GLN A 164 -13.30 -5.39 -5.00
C GLN A 164 -12.39 -6.54 -5.45
N HIS A 165 -11.11 -6.48 -5.09
CA HIS A 165 -10.11 -7.44 -5.48
C HIS A 165 -10.01 -8.68 -4.57
N SER A 166 -10.58 -8.65 -3.35
CA SER A 166 -10.70 -9.84 -2.50
C SER A 166 -11.53 -10.95 -3.15
N LYS A 167 -12.52 -10.58 -3.96
CA LYS A 167 -13.52 -11.50 -4.54
C LYS A 167 -13.09 -12.14 -5.84
N SER A 168 -12.13 -11.55 -6.56
CA SER A 168 -11.73 -12.01 -7.90
C SER A 168 -11.04 -13.39 -7.93
N ARG A 169 -10.53 -13.88 -6.79
CA ARG A 169 -9.89 -15.20 -6.69
C ARG A 169 -10.86 -16.36 -6.38
N ARG A 170 -12.17 -16.12 -6.36
CA ARG A 170 -13.19 -17.15 -6.08
C ARG A 170 -13.81 -17.80 -7.35
N SER A 171 -13.20 -17.68 -8.53
CA SER A 171 -13.61 -18.45 -9.72
C SER A 171 -12.58 -19.51 -10.10
#